data_AF-A0A7V3CF78-F1
#
_entry.id   AF-A0A7V3CF78-F1
#
_cell.length_a   1.000
_cell.length_b   1.000
_cell.length_c   1.000
_cell.angle_alpha   90.00
_cell.angle_beta   90.00
_cell.angle_gamma   90.00
#
_symmetry.space_group_name_H-M   'P 1'
#
loop_
_entity.id
_entity.type
_entity.pdbx_description
1 polymer ?
#
loop_
_entity_poly.entity_id
_entity_poly.type
_entity_poly.pdbx_seq_one_letter_code
_entity_poly.pdbx_strand_id
1 'polypeptide(L)' 'MPRVKRGFKARRRRNKVLKAAKGYRGGHSKLFRTAQESVDKAQSYAYVGRRIKKRDFRSL' A
#
# COMPACT_ATOMS: atom_id res chain seq x y z
N MET A 1 -17.29 -8.27 -32.98
CA MET A 1 -16.55 -7.38 -32.04
C MET A 1 -15.40 -8.16 -31.39
N PRO A 2 -14.17 -7.64 -31.34
CA PRO A 2 -13.04 -8.33 -30.70
C PRO A 2 -13.07 -8.23 -29.16
N ARG A 3 -12.72 -9.32 -28.46
CA ARG A 3 -12.64 -9.37 -27.00
C ARG A 3 -11.32 -8.76 -26.49
N VAL A 4 -11.39 -7.66 -25.76
CA VAL A 4 -10.21 -7.05 -25.12
C VAL A 4 -9.83 -7.81 -23.85
N LYS A 5 -8.69 -8.52 -23.87
CA LYS A 5 -8.16 -9.24 -22.69
C LYS A 5 -7.39 -8.30 -21.75
N ARG A 6 -7.45 -8.56 -20.44
CA ARG A 6 -6.80 -7.75 -19.40
C ARG A 6 -5.27 -7.83 -19.39
N GLY A 7 -4.70 -8.91 -19.95
CA GLY A 7 -3.26 -9.09 -20.21
C GLY A 7 -2.32 -8.81 -19.03
N PHE A 8 -1.11 -8.34 -19.34
CA PHE A 8 -0.06 -8.04 -18.36
C PHE A 8 -0.39 -6.87 -17.42
N LYS A 9 -1.39 -6.03 -17.75
CA LYS A 9 -1.79 -4.86 -16.95
C LYS A 9 -2.28 -5.27 -15.55
N ALA A 10 -2.87 -6.45 -15.40
CA ALA A 10 -3.28 -6.96 -14.08
C ALA A 10 -2.07 -7.30 -13.20
N ARG A 11 -1.06 -7.98 -13.77
CA ARG A 11 0.20 -8.32 -13.08
C ARG A 11 0.95 -7.06 -12.65
N ARG A 12 1.06 -6.05 -13.53
CA ARG A 12 1.74 -4.78 -13.21
C ARG A 12 1.09 -4.05 -12.04
N ARG A 13 -0.24 -4.03 -11.97
CA ARG A 13 -0.98 -3.44 -10.84
C ARG A 13 -0.70 -4.17 -9.52
N ARG A 14 -0.74 -5.51 -9.52
CA ARG A 14 -0.41 -6.33 -8.35
C ARG A 14 1.02 -6.07 -7.86
N ASN A 15 1.98 -6.05 -8.78
CA ASN A 15 3.39 -5.82 -8.44
C ASN A 15 3.63 -4.41 -7.87
N LYS A 16 2.86 -3.40 -8.28
CA LYS A 16 2.94 -2.05 -7.69
C LYS A 16 2.59 -2.07 -6.20
N VAL A 17 1.52 -2.77 -5.82
CA VAL A 17 1.08 -2.89 -4.41
C VAL A 17 2.09 -3.72 -3.61
N LEU A 18 2.54 -4.86 -4.14
CA LEU A 18 3.54 -5.70 -3.45
C LEU A 18 4.89 -4.97 -3.27
N LYS A 19 5.27 -4.13 -4.23
CA LYS A 19 6.46 -3.27 -4.08
C LYS A 19 6.29 -2.24 -2.96
N ALA A 20 5.10 -1.68 -2.79
CA ALA A 20 4.79 -0.76 -1.70
C ALA A 20 4.74 -1.46 -0.33
N ALA A 21 4.31 -2.72 -0.30
CA ALA A 21 4.25 -3.55 0.91
C ALA A 21 5.58 -4.23 1.29
N LYS A 22 6.68 -3.90 0.61
CA LYS A 22 7.99 -4.52 0.87
C LYS A 22 8.43 -4.22 2.31
N GLY A 23 8.88 -5.26 3.02
CA GLY A 23 9.31 -5.16 4.42
C GLY A 23 8.20 -5.42 5.44
N TYR A 24 6.94 -5.56 5.01
CA TYR A 24 5.87 -5.98 5.93
C TYR A 24 6.04 -7.43 6.37
N ARG A 25 5.70 -7.70 7.64
CA ARG A 25 5.89 -9.01 8.28
C ARG A 25 5.03 -10.08 7.63
N GLY A 26 5.60 -11.25 7.36
CA GLY A 26 4.86 -12.45 6.96
C GLY A 26 3.98 -12.26 5.71
N GLY A 27 2.71 -12.62 5.80
CA GLY A 27 1.75 -12.56 4.69
C GLY A 27 1.48 -11.15 4.15
N HIS A 28 1.75 -10.12 4.94
CA HIS A 28 1.51 -8.72 4.56
C HIS A 28 2.42 -8.20 3.44
N SER A 29 3.53 -8.88 3.13
CA SER A 29 4.40 -8.54 1.98
C SER A 29 4.31 -9.53 0.80
N LYS A 30 3.63 -10.67 1.00
CA LYS A 30 3.58 -11.78 0.02
C LYS A 30 2.19 -11.98 -0.59
N LEU A 31 1.13 -11.90 0.21
CA LEU A 31 -0.24 -12.13 -0.21
C LEU A 31 -0.86 -10.81 -0.67
N PHE A 32 -1.37 -10.76 -1.92
CA PHE A 32 -1.85 -9.51 -2.50
C PHE A 32 -3.00 -8.85 -1.71
N ARG A 33 -4.00 -9.63 -1.26
CA ARG A 33 -5.16 -9.08 -0.53
C ARG A 33 -4.72 -8.46 0.80
N THR A 34 -3.98 -9.23 1.60
CA THR A 34 -3.42 -8.80 2.88
C THR A 34 -2.46 -7.61 2.72
N ALA A 35 -1.61 -7.64 1.69
CA ALA A 35 -0.71 -6.54 1.38
C ALA A 35 -1.46 -5.26 1.02
N GLN A 36 -2.53 -5.36 0.23
CA GLN A 36 -3.35 -4.22 -0.14
C GLN A 36 -4.00 -3.58 1.10
N GLU A 37 -4.66 -4.38 1.94
CA GLU A 37 -5.28 -3.91 3.20
C GLU A 37 -4.26 -3.20 4.10
N SER A 38 -3.04 -3.74 4.18
CA SER A 38 -1.97 -3.18 5.00
C SER A 38 -1.46 -1.85 4.44
N VAL A 39 -1.28 -1.76 3.12
CA VAL A 39 -0.83 -0.54 2.45
C VAL A 39 -1.89 0.56 2.60
N ASP A 40 -3.16 0.24 2.44
CA ASP A 40 -4.26 1.22 2.55
C ASP A 40 -4.34 1.77 4.00
N LYS A 41 -4.19 0.90 5.00
CA LYS A 41 -4.12 1.31 6.41
C LYS A 41 -2.88 2.16 6.70
N ALA A 42 -1.72 1.78 6.17
CA ALA A 42 -0.48 2.54 6.34
C ALA A 42 -0.56 3.94 5.71
N GLN A 43 -1.22 4.09 4.57
CA GLN A 43 -1.44 5.40 3.94
C GLN A 43 -2.29 6.32 4.80
N SER A 44 -3.34 5.77 5.42
CA SER A 44 -4.21 6.49 6.35
C SER A 44 -3.42 6.98 7.58
N TYR A 45 -2.61 6.10 8.18
CA TYR A 45 -1.73 6.47 9.30
C TYR A 45 -0.66 7.48 8.90
N ALA A 46 -0.08 7.37 7.70
CA ALA A 46 0.90 8.36 7.23
C ALA A 46 0.28 9.77 7.12
N TYR A 47 -0.97 9.89 6.69
CA TYR A 47 -1.67 11.18 6.65
C TYR A 47 -1.86 11.76 8.05
N VAL A 48 -2.38 10.95 8.98
CA VAL A 48 -2.60 11.37 10.37
C VAL A 48 -1.28 11.72 11.06
N GLY A 49 -0.27 10.87 10.91
CA GLY A 49 1.07 11.05 11.48
C GLY A 49 1.75 12.34 11.03
N ARG A 50 1.58 12.77 9.77
CA ARG A 50 2.09 14.07 9.30
C ARG A 50 1.51 15.26 10.06
N ARG A 51 0.25 15.17 10.53
CA ARG A 51 -0.39 16.23 11.32
C ARG A 51 0.04 16.18 12.77
N ILE A 52 0.16 14.97 13.34
CA ILE A 52 0.59 14.76 14.73
C ILE A 52 2.05 15.19 14.92
N LYS A 53 2.95 14.83 13.99
CA LYS A 53 4.37 15.22 14.02
C LYS A 53 4.55 16.73 14.28
N LYS A 54 3.78 17.58 13.59
CA LYS A 54 3.85 19.04 13.77
C LYS A 54 3.46 19.51 15.18
N ARG A 55 2.57 18.79 15.86
CA ARG A 55 2.16 19.06 17.25
C ARG A 55 3.23 18.55 18.22
N ASP A 56 3.77 17.36 17.96
CA ASP A 56 4.84 16.78 18.78
C ASP A 56 6.06 17.71 18.82
N PHE A 57 6.50 18.23 17.66
CA PHE A 57 7.59 19.21 17.58
C PHE A 57 7.29 20.58 18.20
N ARG A 58 6.01 20.90 18.46
CA ARG A 58 5.64 22.13 19.17
C ARG A 58 5.62 21.94 20.68
N SER A 59 5.34 20.71 21.12
CA SER A 59 5.27 20.36 22.54
C SER A 59 6.62 19.97 23.12
N LEU A 60 7.56 19.54 22.27
CA LEU A 60 8.97 19.33 22.60
C LEU A 60 9.72 20.66 22.64
#